data_AF-A0A821FVB8-F1
#
_entry.id   AF-A0A821FVB8-F1
#
_cell.length_a   1.000
_cell.length_b   1.000
_cell.length_c   1.000
_cell.angle_alpha   90.00
_cell.angle_beta   90.00
_cell.angle_gamma   90.00
#
_symmetry.space_group_name_H-M   'P 1'
#
loop_
_entity.id
_entity.type
_entity.pdbx_description
1 polymer ?
#
loop_
_entity_poly.entity_id
_entity_poly.type
_entity_poly.pdbx_seq_one_letter_code
_entity_poly.pdbx_strand_id
1 'polypeptide(L)'
;MTWFEFRTTIQLSRKSHRKSDAAGTIADIFSAKDRGLGIVVLASAPFLGPTLGPIIGNIIGQSIGWRWIQGVMAIYTAVFVLVGILVYPETYAPVLIRQRANKLSKVTGFVYRSKFEEHEQIRFGHLLRTSLSRP
;
A
#
# COMPACT_ATOMS: atom_id res chain seq x y z
N MET A 1 -8.66 32.86 -28.67
CA MET A 1 -8.25 31.84 -27.67
C MET A 1 -8.37 32.48 -26.30
N THR A 2 -9.50 32.27 -25.63
CA THR A 2 -9.88 33.02 -24.41
C THR A 2 -9.10 32.51 -23.19
N TRP A 3 -8.73 33.43 -22.29
CA TRP A 3 -8.01 33.19 -21.04
C TRP A 3 -8.64 32.11 -20.13
N PHE A 4 -9.93 31.83 -20.35
CA PHE A 4 -10.69 30.76 -19.70
C PHE A 4 -10.23 29.34 -20.12
N GLU A 5 -9.93 29.14 -21.41
CA GLU A 5 -9.42 27.86 -21.95
C GLU A 5 -7.98 27.55 -21.50
N PHE A 6 -7.19 28.60 -21.23
CA PHE A 6 -5.83 28.44 -20.74
C PHE A 6 -5.80 27.96 -19.28
N ARG A 7 -6.74 28.43 -18.45
CA ARG A 7 -6.87 27.96 -17.05
C ARG A 7 -7.41 26.53 -16.99
N THR A 8 -8.34 26.13 -17.86
CA THR A 8 -8.82 24.74 -17.91
C THR A 8 -7.72 23.78 -18.38
N THR A 9 -6.89 24.19 -19.34
CA THR A 9 -5.77 23.37 -19.84
C THR A 9 -4.68 23.16 -18.78
N ILE A 10 -4.34 24.19 -17.99
CA ILE A 10 -3.37 24.06 -16.88
C ILE A 10 -3.94 23.23 -15.71
N GLN A 11 -5.24 23.33 -15.43
CA GLN A 11 -5.89 22.52 -14.39
C GLN A 11 -6.04 21.05 -14.79
N LEU A 12 -6.23 20.75 -16.08
CA LEU A 12 -6.30 19.39 -16.61
C LEU A 12 -4.94 18.68 -16.61
N SER A 13 -3.86 19.39 -16.90
CA SER A 13 -2.49 18.83 -16.87
C SER A 13 -2.03 18.42 -15.47
N ARG A 14 -2.56 19.05 -14.42
CA ARG A 14 -2.17 18.79 -13.02
C ARG A 14 -2.88 17.60 -12.36
N LYS A 15 -3.91 17.03 -13.00
CA LYS A 15 -4.73 15.94 -12.43
C LYS A 15 -4.24 14.52 -12.77
N SER A 16 -3.25 14.35 -13.64
CA SER A 16 -2.92 13.03 -14.23
C SER A 16 -1.96 12.14 -13.41
N HIS A 17 -1.30 12.67 -12.38
CA HIS A 17 -0.15 11.97 -11.75
C HIS A 17 -0.41 11.30 -10.40
N ARG A 18 -1.66 11.22 -9.93
CA ARG A 18 -2.03 10.45 -8.73
C ARG A 18 -3.08 9.42 -9.09
N LYS A 19 -2.65 8.32 -9.69
CA LYS A 19 -3.45 7.09 -9.66
C LYS A 19 -3.27 6.51 -8.26
N SER A 20 -4.36 6.28 -7.55
CA SER A 20 -4.35 5.67 -6.22
C SER A 20 -3.72 4.29 -6.32
N ASP A 21 -2.51 4.12 -5.80
CA ASP A 21 -1.73 2.88 -5.91
C ASP A 21 -2.51 1.66 -5.41
N ALA A 22 -3.36 1.85 -4.39
CA ALA A 22 -4.20 0.78 -3.83
C ALA A 22 -5.26 0.25 -4.82
N ALA A 23 -6.03 1.13 -5.46
CA ALA A 23 -7.08 0.70 -6.39
C ALA A 23 -6.49 0.12 -7.67
N GLY A 24 -5.36 0.65 -8.14
CA GLY A 24 -4.64 0.15 -9.31
C GLY A 24 -4.02 -1.22 -9.08
N THR A 25 -3.38 -1.44 -7.92
CA THR A 25 -2.78 -2.73 -7.57
C THR A 25 -3.84 -3.83 -7.41
N ILE A 26 -4.98 -3.50 -6.82
CA ILE A 26 -6.09 -4.46 -6.67
C ILE A 26 -6.67 -4.83 -8.04
N ALA A 27 -6.80 -3.86 -8.93
CA ALA A 27 -7.25 -4.11 -10.29
C ALA A 27 -6.30 -5.04 -11.09
N ASP A 28 -5.04 -5.17 -10.66
CA ASP A 28 -4.01 -6.03 -11.26
C ASP A 28 -4.03 -7.48 -10.69
N ILE A 29 -4.53 -7.65 -9.47
CA ILE A 29 -4.59 -8.97 -8.80
C ILE A 29 -5.83 -9.79 -9.24
N PHE A 30 -6.95 -9.13 -9.59
CA PHE A 30 -8.20 -9.82 -9.91
C PHE A 30 -8.37 -10.10 -11.42
N SER A 31 -8.64 -11.36 -11.77
CA SER A 31 -9.00 -11.78 -13.13
C SER A 31 -10.35 -11.18 -13.57
N ALA A 32 -10.53 -11.00 -14.88
CA ALA A 32 -11.67 -10.26 -15.46
C ALA A 32 -13.06 -10.79 -15.05
N LYS A 33 -13.17 -12.09 -14.71
CA LYS A 33 -14.42 -12.72 -14.27
C LYS A 33 -14.82 -12.38 -12.82
N ASP A 34 -13.86 -12.21 -11.91
CA ASP A 34 -14.11 -12.00 -10.48
C ASP A 34 -13.94 -10.53 -10.04
N ARG A 35 -13.53 -9.67 -10.99
CA ARG A 35 -13.24 -8.25 -10.75
C ARG A 35 -14.43 -7.49 -10.16
N GLY A 36 -15.65 -7.83 -10.56
CA GLY A 36 -16.87 -7.20 -10.05
C GLY A 36 -17.06 -7.43 -8.55
N LEU A 37 -16.91 -8.67 -8.09
CA LEU A 37 -17.01 -9.01 -6.67
C LEU A 37 -15.87 -8.39 -5.85
N GLY A 38 -14.63 -8.44 -6.36
CA GLY A 38 -13.48 -7.84 -5.70
C GLY A 38 -13.61 -6.32 -5.52
N ILE A 39 -14.14 -5.62 -6.53
CA ILE A 39 -14.38 -4.17 -6.46
C ILE A 39 -15.51 -3.84 -5.47
N VAL A 40 -16.59 -4.62 -5.43
CA VAL A 40 -17.70 -4.38 -4.50
C VAL A 40 -17.26 -4.56 -3.05
N VAL A 41 -16.50 -5.62 -2.75
CA VAL A 41 -15.96 -5.84 -1.41
C VAL A 41 -15.01 -4.70 -1.03
N LEU A 42 -14.12 -4.29 -1.94
CA LEU A 42 -13.21 -3.16 -1.72
C LEU A 42 -13.96 -1.85 -1.47
N ALA A 43 -15.01 -1.58 -2.25
CA ALA A 43 -15.82 -0.38 -2.11
C ALA A 43 -16.61 -0.39 -0.79
N SER A 44 -17.01 -1.57 -0.29
CA SER A 44 -17.74 -1.72 0.97
C SER A 44 -16.87 -1.58 2.23
N ALA A 45 -15.59 -1.96 2.14
CA ALA A 45 -14.63 -1.93 3.26
C ALA A 45 -14.54 -0.57 4.00
N PRO A 46 -14.43 0.59 3.33
CA PRO A 46 -14.37 1.89 4.03
C PRO A 46 -15.68 2.30 4.69
N PHE A 47 -16.83 1.72 4.33
CA PHE A 47 -18.11 2.02 4.96
C PHE A 47 -18.31 1.25 6.27
N LEU A 48 -17.79 0.02 6.37
CA LEU A 48 -17.96 -0.81 7.57
C LEU A 48 -17.25 -0.23 8.80
N GLY A 49 -16.08 0.37 8.62
CA GLY A 49 -15.31 1.00 9.71
C GLY A 49 -16.08 2.08 10.49
N PRO A 50 -16.56 3.16 9.82
CA PRO A 50 -17.30 4.23 10.49
C PRO A 50 -18.70 3.82 10.97
N THR A 51 -19.29 2.73 10.45
CA THR A 51 -20.54 2.20 11.00
C THR A 51 -20.33 1.41 12.28
N LEU A 52 -19.33 0.52 12.32
CA LEU A 52 -19.08 -0.35 13.46
C LEU A 52 -18.36 0.36 14.61
N GLY A 53 -17.49 1.32 14.31
CA GLY A 53 -16.70 2.05 15.30
C GLY A 53 -17.54 2.72 16.40
N PRO A 54 -18.54 3.56 16.06
CA PRO A 54 -19.40 4.23 17.04
C PRO A 54 -20.30 3.26 17.81
N ILE A 55 -20.79 2.19 17.17
CA ILE A 55 -21.64 1.18 17.83
C ILE A 55 -20.87 0.50 18.97
N ILE A 56 -19.67 0.01 18.65
CA ILE A 56 -18.81 -0.67 19.63
C ILE A 56 -18.30 0.33 20.67
N GLY A 57 -17.89 1.53 20.24
CA GLY A 57 -17.42 2.59 21.11
C GLY A 57 -18.47 3.09 22.10
N ASN A 58 -19.73 3.18 21.67
CA ASN A 58 -20.84 3.60 22.53
C ASN A 58 -21.16 2.54 23.60
N ILE A 59 -21.20 1.25 23.24
CA ILE A 59 -21.47 0.16 24.20
C ILE A 59 -20.38 0.13 25.29
N ILE A 60 -19.11 0.21 24.89
CA ILE A 60 -17.97 0.15 25.84
C ILE A 60 -17.87 1.44 26.67
N GLY A 61 -18.13 2.59 26.05
CA GLY A 61 -18.11 3.89 26.72
C GLY A 61 -19.17 4.00 27.82
N GLN A 62 -20.36 3.43 27.61
CA GLN A 62 -21.44 3.42 28.60
C GLN A 62 -21.24 2.39 29.72
N SER A 63 -20.60 1.25 29.43
CA SER A 63 -20.46 0.16 30.42
C SER A 63 -19.28 0.33 31.37
N ILE A 64 -18.09 0.64 30.84
CA ILE A 64 -16.81 0.52 31.57
C ILE A 64 -16.01 1.85 31.51
N GLY A 65 -16.44 2.80 30.68
CA GLY A 65 -15.86 4.14 30.56
C GLY A 65 -14.83 4.28 29.43
N TRP A 66 -14.47 5.53 29.13
CA TRP A 66 -13.73 5.90 27.91
C TRP A 66 -12.32 5.30 27.80
N ARG A 67 -11.67 5.00 28.93
CA ARG A 67 -10.29 4.44 28.95
C ARG A 67 -10.22 3.05 28.34
N TRP A 68 -11.27 2.25 28.50
CA TRP A 68 -11.33 0.89 27.97
C TRP A 68 -11.58 0.85 26.46
N ILE A 69 -12.13 1.91 25.88
CA ILE A 69 -12.27 2.05 24.42
C ILE A 69 -10.89 1.98 23.75
N GLN A 70 -9.88 2.66 24.32
CA GLN A 70 -8.51 2.63 23.79
C GLN A 70 -7.87 1.23 23.89
N GLY A 71 -8.10 0.52 25.00
CA GLY A 71 -7.59 -0.84 25.19
C GLY A 71 -8.18 -1.84 24.20
N VAL A 72 -9.49 -1.81 23.98
CA VAL A 72 -10.16 -2.71 23.02
C VAL A 72 -9.71 -2.41 21.58
N MET A 73 -9.55 -1.14 21.21
CA MET A 73 -9.04 -0.76 19.88
C MET A 73 -7.57 -1.17 19.67
N ALA A 74 -6.75 -1.12 20.72
CA ALA A 74 -5.37 -1.58 20.68
C ALA A 74 -5.30 -3.11 20.48
N ILE A 75 -6.11 -3.88 21.21
CA ILE A 75 -6.20 -5.34 21.05
C ILE A 75 -6.70 -5.70 19.64
N TYR A 76 -7.77 -5.04 19.19
CA TYR A 76 -8.30 -5.24 17.84
C TYR A 76 -7.21 -5.03 16.79
N THR A 77 -6.52 -3.89 16.83
CA THR A 77 -5.43 -3.58 15.89
C THR A 77 -4.29 -4.60 15.99
N ALA A 78 -3.89 -4.99 17.20
CA ALA A 78 -2.83 -5.97 17.42
C ALA A 78 -3.17 -7.35 16.82
N VAL A 79 -4.43 -7.80 16.91
CA VAL A 79 -4.89 -9.05 16.28
C VAL A 79 -4.78 -8.96 14.76
N PHE A 80 -5.23 -7.87 14.14
CA PHE A 80 -5.11 -7.70 12.68
C PHE A 80 -3.65 -7.64 12.22
N VAL A 81 -2.78 -6.96 12.98
CA VAL A 81 -1.35 -6.92 12.71
C VAL A 81 -0.74 -8.32 12.85
N LEU A 82 -1.09 -9.07 13.89
CA LEU A 82 -0.58 -10.42 14.12
C LEU A 82 -1.01 -11.39 13.01
N VAL A 83 -2.29 -11.35 12.62
CA VAL A 83 -2.80 -12.12 11.48
C VAL A 83 -2.09 -11.70 10.20
N GLY A 84 -1.87 -10.40 9.98
CA GLY A 84 -1.11 -9.89 8.84
C GLY A 84 0.31 -10.43 8.79
N ILE A 85 1.02 -10.44 9.92
CA ILE A 85 2.38 -10.98 10.02
C ILE A 85 2.41 -12.49 9.75
N LEU A 86 1.41 -13.23 10.22
CA LEU A 86 1.35 -14.69 10.03
C LEU A 86 0.95 -15.08 8.59
N VAL A 87 0.03 -14.34 7.98
CA VAL A 87 -0.54 -14.64 6.66
C VAL A 87 0.34 -14.13 5.52
N TYR A 88 1.07 -13.03 5.71
CA TYR A 88 1.95 -12.45 4.70
C TYR A 88 3.43 -12.76 5.01
N PRO A 89 3.96 -13.93 4.61
CA PRO A 89 5.38 -14.19 4.67
C PRO A 89 6.08 -13.27 3.66
N GLU A 90 6.75 -12.23 4.19
CA GLU A 90 7.66 -11.31 3.49
C GLU A 90 7.22 -10.88 2.07
N THR A 91 6.37 -9.86 2.00
CA THR A 91 5.95 -9.18 0.75
C THR A 91 7.05 -8.28 0.15
N TYR A 92 8.32 -8.42 0.55
CA TYR A 92 9.40 -7.61 -0.02
C TYR A 92 9.89 -8.26 -1.33
N ALA A 93 9.24 -7.86 -2.44
CA ALA A 93 9.54 -8.34 -3.79
C ALA A 93 11.06 -8.34 -4.16
N PRO A 94 11.87 -7.33 -3.78
CA PRO A 94 13.31 -7.35 -4.06
C PRO A 94 14.05 -8.50 -3.38
N VAL A 95 13.70 -8.82 -2.13
CA VAL A 95 14.34 -9.92 -1.37
C VAL A 95 13.92 -11.27 -1.93
N LEU A 96 12.65 -11.44 -2.30
CA LEU A 96 12.16 -12.68 -2.88
C LEU A 96 12.82 -12.97 -4.24
N ILE A 97 12.97 -11.95 -5.08
CA ILE A 97 13.64 -12.07 -6.39
C ILE A 97 15.14 -12.31 -6.21
N ARG A 98 15.80 -11.68 -5.23
CA ARG A 98 17.20 -11.94 -4.89
C ARG A 98 17.43 -13.37 -4.41
N GLN A 99 16.54 -13.91 -3.58
CA GLN A 99 16.61 -15.31 -3.14
C GLN A 99 16.41 -16.29 -4.32
N ARG A 100 15.47 -16.00 -5.22
CA ARG A 100 15.25 -16.81 -6.43
C ARG A 100 16.42 -16.72 -7.42
N ALA A 101 16.97 -15.53 -7.63
CA ALA A 101 18.15 -15.30 -8.48
C ALA A 101 19.38 -16.03 -7.94
N ASN A 102 19.60 -16.01 -6.61
CA ASN A 102 20.68 -16.77 -5.96
C ASN A 102 20.50 -18.29 -6.10
N LYS A 103 19.27 -18.80 -6.00
CA LYS A 103 18.97 -20.22 -6.24
C LYS A 103 19.23 -20.60 -7.69
N LEU A 104 18.77 -19.79 -8.65
CA LEU A 104 19.00 -20.03 -10.08
C LEU A 104 20.49 -20.02 -10.42
N SER A 105 21.23 -19.04 -9.90
CA SER A 105 22.66 -18.87 -10.13
C SER A 105 23.49 -20.07 -9.67
N LYS A 106 23.12 -20.68 -8.54
CA LYS A 106 23.77 -21.92 -8.05
C LYS A 106 23.53 -23.12 -8.95
N VAL A 107 22.38 -23.20 -9.62
CA VAL A 107 22.00 -24.34 -10.47
C VAL A 107 22.56 -24.21 -11.88
N THR A 108 22.65 -23.00 -12.41
CA THR A 108 23.05 -22.74 -13.81
C THR A 108 24.48 -22.22 -13.96
N GLY A 109 25.18 -21.90 -12.86
CA GLY A 109 26.57 -21.43 -12.88
C GLY A 109 26.75 -19.98 -13.37
N PHE A 110 25.69 -19.33 -13.86
CA PHE A 110 25.69 -17.93 -14.27
C PHE A 110 25.27 -17.01 -13.11
N VAL A 111 25.84 -15.80 -13.02
CA VAL A 111 25.48 -14.81 -11.99
C VAL A 111 24.24 -14.02 -12.46
N TYR A 112 23.08 -14.32 -11.89
CA TYR A 112 21.84 -13.57 -12.15
C TYR A 112 21.73 -12.40 -11.17
N ARG A 113 21.79 -11.17 -11.68
CA ARG A 113 21.43 -9.96 -10.92
C ARG A 113 20.01 -9.53 -11.27
N SER A 114 19.24 -9.16 -10.25
CA SER A 114 17.87 -8.67 -10.46
C SER A 114 17.88 -7.19 -10.84
N LYS A 115 17.01 -6.75 -11.76
CA LYS A 115 16.89 -5.33 -12.16
C LYS A 115 16.61 -4.36 -11.00
N PHE A 116 16.07 -4.87 -9.89
CA PHE A 116 15.83 -4.09 -8.67
C PHE A 116 17.14 -3.66 -7.97
N GLU A 117 18.22 -4.43 -8.12
CA GLU A 117 19.53 -4.13 -7.54
C GLU A 117 20.29 -3.04 -8.33
N GLU A 118 19.86 -2.74 -9.55
CA GLU A 118 20.42 -1.67 -10.40
C GLU A 118 19.91 -0.28 -9.97
N HIS A 119 18.69 -0.19 -9.44
CA HIS A 119 18.13 1.05 -8.89
C HIS A 119 18.56 1.34 -7.44
N GLU A 120 19.01 0.33 -6.70
CA GLU A 120 19.45 0.47 -5.30
C GLU A 120 20.92 0.92 -5.17
N GLN A 121 21.71 0.88 -6.26
CA GLN A 121 23.14 1.22 -6.26
C GLN A 121 23.46 2.72 -6.26
N ILE A 122 22.51 3.58 -5.92
CA ILE A 122 22.84 4.98 -5.65
C ILE A 122 23.32 5.03 -4.20
N ARG A 123 24.66 5.06 -4.02
CA ARG A 123 25.32 5.24 -2.71
C ARG A 123 24.50 6.20 -1.85
N PHE A 124 24.19 5.82 -0.62
CA PHE A 124 23.31 6.59 0.28
C PHE A 124 23.68 8.09 0.36
N GLY A 125 24.98 8.42 0.28
CA GLY A 125 25.47 9.79 0.22
C GLY A 125 25.09 10.57 -1.05
N HIS A 126 24.99 9.91 -2.21
CA HIS A 126 24.53 10.53 -3.45
C HIS A 126 23.00 10.71 -3.44
N LEU A 127 22.23 9.78 -2.85
CA LEU A 127 20.78 9.96 -2.65
C LEU A 127 20.45 11.11 -1.69
N LEU A 128 21.18 11.22 -0.58
CA LEU A 128 21.04 12.34 0.35
C LEU A 128 21.38 13.68 -0.33
N ARG A 129 22.46 13.71 -1.12
CA ARG A 129 22.84 14.91 -1.87
C ARG A 129 21.78 15.27 -2.93
N THR A 130 21.25 14.30 -3.66
CA THR A 130 20.24 14.53 -4.70
C THR A 130 18.89 14.98 -4.11
N SER A 131 18.44 14.38 -3.01
CA SER A 131 17.18 14.75 -2.34
C SER A 131 17.24 16.11 -1.64
N LEU A 132 18.38 16.45 -1.01
CA LEU A 132 18.57 17.79 -0.42
C LEU A 132 18.82 18.87 -1.48
N SER A 133 19.27 18.49 -2.68
CA SER A 133 19.52 19.42 -3.79
C SER A 133 18.28 19.73 -4.65
N ARG A 134 17.18 18.99 -4.48
CA ARG A 134 15.91 19.32 -5.14
C ARG A 134 15.07 20.14 -4.14
N PRO A 135 14.87 21.45 -4.38
CA PRO A 135 14.01 22.28 -3.52
C PRO A 135 12.55 21.81 -3.55
#